data_AF-C3KKL0-F1
#
_entry.id   AF-C3KKL0-F1
#
_cell.length_a   1.000
_cell.length_b   1.000
_cell.length_c   1.000
_cell.angle_alpha   90.00
_cell.angle_beta   90.00
_cell.angle_gamma   90.00
#
_symmetry.space_group_name_H-M   'P 1'
#
loop_
_entity.id
_entity.type
_entity.pdbx_description
1 polymer ?
#
loop_
_entity_poly.entity_id
_entity_poly.type
_entity_poly.pdbx_seq_one_letter_code
_entity_poly.pdbx_strand_id
1 'polypeptide(L)' 'MGPPRAIRSRGEIDGLIAATAIVHDLILVTCNVKDFEDTDASVINPWETAA' A
#
# COMPACT_ATOMS: atom_id res chain seq x y z
N MET A 1 -24.50 -13.02 3.99
CA MET A 1 -23.75 -13.24 2.72
C MET A 1 -23.65 -11.89 2.02
N GLY A 2 -22.57 -11.14 2.26
CA GLY A 2 -22.31 -9.90 1.51
C GLY A 2 -21.79 -10.22 0.11
N PRO A 3 -21.97 -9.34 -0.89
CA PRO A 3 -21.44 -9.58 -2.23
C PRO A 3 -19.92 -9.74 -2.18
N PRO A 4 -19.33 -10.52 -3.11
CA PRO A 4 -17.88 -10.60 -3.23
C PRO A 4 -17.31 -9.18 -3.34
N ARG A 5 -16.41 -8.82 -2.42
CA ARG A 5 -15.66 -7.56 -2.52
C ARG A 5 -15.02 -7.52 -3.90
N ALA A 6 -15.24 -6.42 -4.62
CA ALA A 6 -14.68 -6.22 -5.95
C ALA A 6 -13.19 -6.62 -5.96
N ILE A 7 -12.81 -7.46 -6.91
CA ILE A 7 -11.40 -7.67 -7.27
C ILE A 7 -10.90 -6.29 -7.70
N ARG A 8 -10.17 -5.62 -6.82
CA ARG A 8 -9.51 -4.38 -7.17
C ARG A 8 -8.17 -4.77 -7.76
N SER A 9 -8.07 -4.67 -9.09
CA SER A 9 -6.76 -4.45 -9.71
C SER A 9 -6.15 -3.21 -9.06
N ARG A 10 -4.84 -3.24 -8.79
CA ARG A 10 -4.08 -2.10 -8.24
C ARG A 10 -4.59 -0.81 -8.88
N GLY A 11 -5.11 0.11 -8.07
CA GLY A 11 -5.60 1.38 -8.61
C GLY A 11 -4.42 2.14 -9.19
N GLU A 12 -4.60 2.85 -10.31
CA GLU A 12 -3.56 3.72 -10.88
C GLU A 12 -3.00 4.69 -9.81
N ILE A 13 -3.85 5.06 -8.85
CA ILE A 13 -3.51 5.90 -7.69
C ILE A 13 -2.50 5.22 -6.76
N ASP A 14 -2.62 3.92 -6.48
CA ASP A 14 -1.69 3.21 -5.58
C ASP A 14 -0.29 3.17 -6.18
N GLY A 15 -0.19 3.05 -7.52
CA GLY A 15 1.07 3.16 -8.24
C GLY A 15 1.72 4.55 -8.11
N LEU A 16 0.92 5.62 -8.23
CA LEU A 16 1.42 7.00 -8.05
C LEU A 16 1.87 7.27 -6.61
N ILE A 17 1.15 6.73 -5.63
CA ILE A 17 1.53 6.82 -4.22
C ILE A 17 2.88 6.14 -3.97
N ALA A 18 3.06 4.91 -4.47
CA ALA A 18 4.32 4.18 -4.34
C ALA A 18 5.48 4.92 -5.03
N ALA A 19 5.27 5.40 -6.26
CA ALA A 19 6.28 6.16 -7.00
C ALA A 19 6.70 7.44 -6.26
N THR A 20 5.74 8.16 -5.66
CA THR A 20 6.03 9.35 -4.86
C THR A 20 6.88 8.99 -3.64
N ALA A 21 6.54 7.91 -2.93
CA ALA A 21 7.32 7.46 -1.79
C ALA A 21 8.76 7.11 -2.18
N ILE A 22 8.96 6.40 -3.29
CA ILE A 22 10.28 6.01 -3.79
C ILE A 22 11.10 7.23 -4.21
N VAL A 23 10.54 8.13 -5.02
CA VAL A 23 11.26 9.30 -5.57
C VAL A 23 11.69 10.28 -4.47
N HIS A 24 10.91 10.36 -3.40
CA HIS A 24 11.15 11.28 -2.29
C HIS A 24 11.79 10.63 -1.06
N ASP A 25 12.19 9.36 -1.14
CA ASP A 25 12.78 8.60 -0.02
C ASP A 25 11.88 8.58 1.23
N LEU A 26 10.56 8.44 1.03
CA LEU A 26 9.56 8.40 2.10
C LEU A 26 9.16 6.96 2.43
N ILE A 27 8.70 6.77 3.67
CA ILE A 27 8.12 5.51 4.13
C ILE A 27 6.60 5.58 4.02
N LEU A 28 6.00 4.59 3.36
CA LEU A 28 4.57 4.48 3.19
C LEU A 28 3.94 3.79 4.40
N VAL A 29 3.17 4.52 5.20
CA VAL A 29 2.42 3.95 6.32
C VAL A 29 1.01 3.60 5.85
N THR A 30 0.68 2.31 5.79
CA THR A 30 -0.64 1.86 5.31
C THR A 30 -1.13 0.59 5.99
N CYS A 31 -2.44 0.51 6.13
CA CYS A 31 -3.18 -0.66 6.56
C CYS A 31 -3.25 -1.77 5.51
N ASN A 32 -3.07 -1.42 4.24
CA ASN A 32 -3.27 -2.32 3.11
C ASN A 32 -1.94 -2.65 2.43
N VAL A 33 -1.00 -3.19 3.21
CA VAL A 33 0.36 -3.51 2.77
C VAL A 33 0.38 -4.33 1.48
N LYS A 34 -0.57 -5.25 1.31
CA LYS A 34 -0.69 -6.14 0.14
C LYS A 34 -0.75 -5.43 -1.21
N ASP A 35 -1.29 -4.22 -1.24
CA ASP A 35 -1.35 -3.45 -2.47
C ASP A 35 0.03 -2.90 -2.86
N PHE A 36 1.00 -2.89 -1.95
CA PHE A 36 2.33 -2.29 -2.13
C PHE A 36 3.48 -3.31 -2.01
N GLU A 37 3.19 -4.59 -1.73
CA GLU A 37 4.21 -5.65 -1.58
C GLU A 37 5.07 -5.86 -2.85
N ASP A 38 4.48 -5.64 -4.02
CA ASP A 38 5.15 -5.80 -5.33
C ASP A 38 5.84 -4.49 -5.79
N THR A 39 5.89 -3.47 -4.92
CA THR A 39 6.63 -2.22 -5.18
C THR A 39 7.90 -2.16 -4.32
N ASP A 40 8.97 -1.55 -4.82
CA ASP A 40 10.19 -1.24 -4.06
C ASP A 40 10.01 -0.14 -2.98
N ALA A 41 8.78 0.25 -2.66
CA ALA A 41 8.51 1.24 -1.63
C ALA A 41 8.73 0.64 -0.23
N SER A 42 9.29 1.42 0.69
CA SER A 42 9.36 1.04 2.11
C SER A 42 7.97 1.18 2.74
N VAL A 43 7.40 0.09 3.26
CA VAL A 43 6.03 0.08 3.79
C VAL A 43 6.02 -0.32 5.27
N ILE A 44 5.26 0.41 6.09
CA ILE A 44 4.99 0.10 7.49
C ILE A 44 3.49 -0.13 7.70
N ASN A 45 3.14 -1.26 8.32
CA ASN A 45 1.80 -1.48 8.85
C ASN A 45 1.68 -0.87 10.25
N PRO A 46 0.85 0.18 10.45
CA PRO A 46 0.72 0.85 11.74
C PRO A 46 0.21 -0.07 12.86
N TRP A 47 -0.46 -1.19 12.54
CA TRP A 47 -0.93 -2.14 13.55
C TRP A 47 0.07 -3.26 13.89
N GLU A 48 1.10 -3.46 13.08
CA GLU A 48 2.18 -4.41 13.37
C GLU A 48 3.36 -3.72 14.06
N THR A 49 3.51 -2.42 13.85
CA THR A 49 4.55 -1.61 14.49
C THR A 49 4.13 -1.01 15.84
N ALA A 50 2.90 -1.24 16.29
CA ALA A 50 2.42 -0.76 17.59
C ALA A 50 2.96 -1.68 18.71
N ALA A 51 3.93 -1.17 19.46
CA ALA A 51 4.34 -1.69 20.76
C ALA A 51 3.33 -1.29 21.85
#